data_AF-A0A963JRH9-F1
#
_entry.id   AF-A0A963JRH9-F1
#
_cell.length_a   1.000
_cell.length_b   1.000
_cell.length_c   1.000
_cell.angle_alpha   90.00
_cell.angle_beta   90.00
_cell.angle_gamma   90.00
#
_symmetry.space_group_name_H-M   'P 1'
#
loop_
_entity.id
_entity.type
_entity.pdbx_description
1 polymer ?
#
loop_
_entity_poly.entity_id
_entity_poly.type
_entity_poly.pdbx_seq_one_letter_code
_entity_poly.pdbx_strand_id
1 'polypeptide(L)'
;LGIIEAIKKNNIQHVYFLAREGELFLKLFRLILPDFFEPDQIPKTDYLYVSRRSISPASAHKGLTYEAAIAPLFNPKHQGLYSICRAYGLPPEQFNGIAEKYGYTDINEPICDWKSSRFKEMIQDTDFQHTVQQHTREHHDLLYRYLDQHGFFGQEKVAVVDIGWNGSIQKFLEDAFGDLENYPHVFGLYLGFIGGIQHRRHDDDKNTIVGILCDERGKPRPEDVFSRFEEIFEEGARALHPTTIGYQKAMNSDKIEPVFKADSSQDRAVELRANAHIVQFQEGIIDFASEFTRAIDLTGYSFEDIKPFTLTIAERAIVFPTAEEIEKLMQLGHAEDFGSSNIMDFRHEKLDGWLTLFRPRRLIKKLATANWKYGTARSLGIPGLNMIIRFYDLMKSK
;
A
#
# COMPACT_ATOMS: atom_id res chain seq x y z
N LEU A 1 -9.14 2.58 17.36
CA LEU A 1 -8.86 1.79 18.58
C LEU A 1 -7.55 1.04 18.52
N GLY A 2 -7.37 0.03 17.66
CA GLY A 2 -6.13 -0.76 17.63
C GLY A 2 -4.84 0.07 17.52
N ILE A 3 -4.83 1.10 16.65
CA ILE A 3 -3.70 2.06 16.55
C ILE A 3 -3.46 2.81 17.88
N ILE A 4 -4.51 3.27 18.55
CA ILE A 4 -4.41 3.99 19.83
C ILE A 4 -3.84 3.08 20.91
N GLU A 5 -4.34 1.86 21.03
CA GLU A 5 -3.85 0.87 21.99
C GLU A 5 -2.40 0.51 21.72
N ALA A 6 -2.01 0.36 20.45
CA ALA A 6 -0.62 0.12 20.06
C ALA A 6 0.31 1.29 20.41
N ILE A 7 -0.13 2.54 20.19
CA ILE A 7 0.60 3.75 20.58
C ILE A 7 0.85 3.78 22.09
N LYS A 8 -0.22 3.59 22.88
CA LYS A 8 -0.13 3.59 24.35
C LYS A 8 0.76 2.47 24.87
N LYS A 9 0.57 1.24 24.37
CA LYS A 9 1.34 0.06 24.79
C LYS A 9 2.83 0.23 24.56
N ASN A 10 3.22 0.88 23.47
CA ASN A 10 4.62 1.03 23.08
C ASN A 10 5.21 2.42 23.41
N ASN A 11 4.45 3.28 24.10
CA ASN A 11 4.83 4.64 24.49
C ASN A 11 5.32 5.50 23.30
N ILE A 12 4.61 5.42 22.17
CA ILE A 12 5.00 6.11 20.93
C ILE A 12 4.66 7.60 21.04
N GLN A 13 5.67 8.46 20.87
CA GLN A 13 5.53 9.91 21.04
C GLN A 13 5.20 10.64 19.73
N HIS A 14 5.53 10.03 18.59
CA HIS A 14 5.29 10.63 17.27
C HIS A 14 4.72 9.61 16.30
N VAL A 15 3.57 9.95 15.70
CA VAL A 15 2.85 9.14 14.73
C VAL A 15 2.80 9.86 13.38
N TYR A 16 3.28 9.19 12.35
CA TYR A 16 3.30 9.67 10.98
C TYR A 16 2.25 8.94 10.15
N PHE A 17 1.30 9.68 9.61
CA PHE A 17 0.30 9.14 8.70
C PHE A 17 0.82 9.31 7.27
N LEU A 18 1.01 8.20 6.56
CA LEU A 18 1.63 8.20 5.24
C LEU A 18 0.59 8.53 4.16
N ALA A 19 0.98 9.35 3.19
CA ALA A 19 0.19 9.54 1.99
C ALA A 19 0.09 8.24 1.18
N ARG A 20 -1.08 7.90 0.62
CA ARG A 20 -2.26 8.77 0.43
C ARG A 20 -3.38 8.45 1.40
N GLU A 21 -3.43 7.21 1.87
CA GLU A 21 -4.50 6.61 2.66
C GLU A 21 -4.52 7.18 4.09
N GLY A 22 -3.34 7.58 4.59
CA GLY A 22 -3.17 8.14 5.92
C GLY A 22 -3.90 9.47 6.16
N GLU A 23 -4.35 10.20 5.12
CA GLU A 23 -5.11 11.45 5.32
C GLU A 23 -6.42 11.18 6.06
N LEU A 24 -7.18 10.16 5.61
CA LEU A 24 -8.41 9.76 6.28
C LEU A 24 -8.13 9.26 7.69
N PHE A 25 -7.09 8.45 7.86
CA PHE A 25 -6.72 7.93 9.18
C PHE A 25 -6.29 9.02 10.16
N LEU A 26 -5.59 10.06 9.71
CA LEU A 26 -5.27 11.22 10.53
C LEU A 26 -6.53 11.98 10.96
N LYS A 27 -7.49 12.17 10.04
CA LYS A 27 -8.79 12.79 10.36
C LYS A 27 -9.54 11.98 11.40
N LEU A 28 -9.65 10.66 11.21
CA LEU A 28 -10.30 9.75 12.15
C LEU A 28 -9.57 9.70 13.49
N PHE A 29 -8.25 9.67 13.49
CA PHE A 29 -7.45 9.67 14.71
C PHE A 29 -7.70 10.96 15.50
N ARG A 30 -7.64 12.12 14.85
CA ARG A 30 -7.91 13.42 15.49
C ARG A 30 -9.34 13.56 16.01
N LEU A 31 -10.32 12.98 15.30
CA LEU A 31 -11.71 12.96 15.72
C LEU A 31 -11.89 12.27 17.07
N ILE A 32 -11.16 11.17 17.30
CA ILE A 32 -11.33 10.32 18.49
C ILE A 32 -10.31 10.61 19.59
N LEU A 33 -9.21 11.32 19.29
CA LEU A 33 -8.12 11.64 20.23
C LEU A 33 -8.60 12.09 21.62
N PRO A 34 -9.54 13.05 21.76
CA PRO A 34 -9.94 13.59 23.06
C PRO A 34 -10.55 12.57 24.01
N ASP A 35 -11.19 11.53 23.48
CA ASP A 35 -11.88 10.51 24.28
C ASP A 35 -10.93 9.40 24.74
N PHE A 36 -9.75 9.29 24.11
CA PHE A 36 -8.82 8.20 24.39
C PHE A 36 -7.47 8.65 24.95
N PHE A 37 -7.14 9.94 25.00
CA PHE A 37 -5.88 10.40 25.56
C PHE A 37 -6.09 11.55 26.53
N GLU A 38 -5.38 11.50 27.66
CA GLU A 38 -5.18 12.69 28.48
C GLU A 38 -4.34 13.71 27.69
N PRO A 39 -4.52 15.03 27.89
CA PRO A 39 -3.84 16.05 27.09
C PRO A 39 -2.31 15.94 27.05
N ASP A 40 -1.68 15.44 28.11
CA ASP A 40 -0.23 15.24 28.24
C ASP A 40 0.27 13.92 27.61
N GLN A 41 -0.64 13.04 27.20
CA GLN A 41 -0.34 11.74 26.59
C GLN A 41 -0.56 11.73 25.07
N ILE A 42 -1.10 12.81 24.50
CA ILE A 42 -1.40 12.90 23.06
C ILE A 42 -0.09 12.88 22.28
N PRO A 43 0.14 11.89 21.39
CA PRO A 43 1.33 11.87 20.57
C PRO A 43 1.31 13.01 19.55
N LYS A 44 2.50 13.50 19.17
CA LYS A 44 2.62 14.38 18.01
C LYS A 44 2.17 13.62 16.76
N THR A 45 1.41 14.29 15.89
CA THR A 45 0.94 13.71 14.63
C THR A 45 1.37 14.55 13.43
N ASP A 46 1.93 13.89 12.42
CA ASP A 46 2.31 14.50 11.16
C ASP A 46 1.75 13.71 9.97
N TYR A 47 1.41 14.41 8.90
CA TYR A 47 1.06 13.79 7.62
C TYR A 47 2.29 13.86 6.70
N LEU A 48 2.83 12.69 6.34
CA LEU A 48 4.00 12.62 5.47
C LEU A 48 3.59 12.30 4.04
N TYR A 49 4.00 13.15 3.11
CA TYR A 49 3.83 12.96 1.67
C TYR A 49 4.79 11.90 1.11
N VAL A 50 4.84 10.71 1.71
CA VAL A 50 5.71 9.61 1.31
C VAL A 50 4.88 8.55 0.59
N SER A 51 5.16 8.35 -0.70
CA SER A 51 4.65 7.21 -1.46
C SER A 51 5.77 6.21 -1.75
N ARG A 52 5.43 4.97 -2.13
CA ARG A 52 6.40 3.99 -2.66
C ARG A 52 7.28 4.59 -3.76
N ARG A 53 6.67 5.36 -4.68
CA ARG A 53 7.36 5.99 -5.81
C ARG A 53 8.34 7.10 -5.40
N SER A 54 8.06 7.80 -4.30
CA SER A 54 8.94 8.84 -3.79
C SER A 54 10.14 8.28 -3.02
N ILE A 55 10.00 7.12 -2.38
CA ILE A 55 11.00 6.56 -1.47
C ILE A 55 11.88 5.48 -2.10
N SER A 56 11.36 4.71 -3.05
CA SER A 56 12.12 3.64 -3.68
C SER A 56 13.41 4.13 -4.35
N PRO A 57 13.49 5.30 -5.03
CA PRO A 57 14.77 5.76 -5.55
C PRO A 57 15.77 6.02 -4.42
N ALA A 58 15.34 6.63 -3.31
CA ALA A 58 16.20 6.95 -2.17
C ALA A 58 16.78 5.69 -1.50
N SER A 59 16.04 4.57 -1.46
CA SER A 59 16.55 3.32 -0.89
C SER A 59 17.68 2.71 -1.72
N ALA A 60 17.79 3.05 -3.01
CA ALA A 60 18.82 2.56 -3.91
C ALA A 60 20.06 3.48 -4.00
N HIS A 61 20.26 4.41 -3.06
CA HIS A 61 21.40 5.36 -3.05
C HIS A 61 22.78 4.69 -2.94
N LYS A 62 22.85 3.48 -2.36
CA LYS A 62 24.07 2.65 -2.30
C LYS A 62 24.21 1.72 -3.51
N GLY A 63 23.23 1.73 -4.42
CA GLY A 63 23.09 0.74 -5.47
C GLY A 63 21.90 -0.19 -5.24
N LEU A 64 21.68 -1.12 -6.19
CA LEU A 64 20.61 -2.11 -6.11
C LEU A 64 21.15 -3.47 -5.69
N THR A 65 20.60 -4.03 -4.62
CA THR A 65 20.83 -5.45 -4.30
C THR A 65 20.08 -6.34 -5.30
N TYR A 66 20.50 -7.60 -5.38
CA TYR A 66 19.79 -8.59 -6.19
C TYR A 66 18.33 -8.74 -5.73
N GLU A 67 18.10 -8.78 -4.42
CA GLU A 67 16.77 -8.90 -3.82
C GLU A 67 15.89 -7.68 -4.17
N ALA A 68 16.44 -6.48 -4.10
CA ALA A 68 15.76 -5.24 -4.48
C ALA A 68 15.43 -5.21 -5.98
N ALA A 69 16.34 -5.72 -6.84
CA ALA A 69 16.15 -5.75 -8.28
C ALA A 69 15.06 -6.73 -8.73
N ILE A 70 14.91 -7.89 -8.06
CA ILE A 70 13.86 -8.86 -8.43
C ILE A 70 12.48 -8.52 -7.86
N ALA A 71 12.41 -7.66 -6.83
CA ALA A 71 11.16 -7.33 -6.15
C ALA A 71 10.03 -6.87 -7.10
N PRO A 72 10.27 -5.97 -8.09
CA PRO A 72 9.26 -5.57 -9.05
C PRO A 72 8.80 -6.70 -9.98
N LEU A 73 9.65 -7.70 -10.23
CA LEU A 73 9.39 -8.81 -11.17
C LEU A 73 8.43 -9.87 -10.62
N PHE A 74 8.11 -9.83 -9.32
CA PHE A 74 7.07 -10.70 -8.75
C PHE A 74 5.67 -10.35 -9.23
N ASN A 75 5.44 -9.10 -9.68
CA ASN A 75 4.19 -8.72 -10.31
C ASN A 75 4.20 -9.17 -11.78
N PRO A 76 3.30 -10.06 -12.22
CA PRO A 76 3.27 -10.55 -13.61
C PRO A 76 2.96 -9.45 -14.64
N LYS A 77 2.41 -8.31 -14.20
CA LYS A 77 2.19 -7.12 -15.05
C LYS A 77 3.50 -6.36 -15.32
N HIS A 78 4.54 -6.58 -14.52
CA HIS A 78 5.85 -5.97 -14.66
C HIS A 78 6.80 -6.86 -15.45
N GLN A 79 7.48 -6.29 -16.42
CA GLN A 79 8.37 -7.01 -17.33
C GLN A 79 9.67 -6.26 -17.55
N GLY A 80 10.72 -7.05 -17.74
CA GLY A 80 12.03 -6.58 -18.16
C GLY A 80 12.77 -5.69 -17.17
N LEU A 81 13.92 -5.22 -17.64
CA LEU A 81 14.73 -4.23 -16.92
C LEU A 81 13.99 -2.88 -16.81
N TYR A 82 13.08 -2.60 -17.75
CA TYR A 82 12.22 -1.42 -17.73
C TYR A 82 11.45 -1.32 -16.41
N SER A 83 10.84 -2.41 -15.94
CA SER A 83 10.06 -2.37 -14.69
C SER A 83 10.93 -2.16 -13.46
N ILE A 84 12.16 -2.69 -13.45
CA ILE A 84 13.14 -2.41 -12.41
C ILE A 84 13.49 -0.91 -12.42
N CYS A 85 13.81 -0.37 -13.59
CA CYS A 85 14.13 1.05 -13.73
C CYS A 85 12.98 1.94 -13.25
N ARG A 86 11.74 1.64 -13.68
CA ARG A 86 10.55 2.37 -13.26
C ARG A 86 10.27 2.29 -11.77
N ALA A 87 10.52 1.15 -11.14
CA ALA A 87 10.35 0.98 -9.71
C ALA A 87 11.30 1.86 -8.89
N TYR A 88 12.51 2.12 -9.38
CA TYR A 88 13.53 2.91 -8.68
C TYR A 88 13.76 4.31 -9.27
N GLY A 89 12.89 4.77 -10.17
CA GLY A 89 13.00 6.10 -10.78
C GLY A 89 14.20 6.27 -11.71
N LEU A 90 14.74 5.17 -12.24
CA LEU A 90 15.92 5.16 -13.08
C LEU A 90 15.56 5.37 -14.56
N PRO A 91 16.36 6.13 -15.33
CA PRO A 91 16.19 6.29 -16.77
C PRO A 91 16.60 5.00 -17.52
N PRO A 92 15.66 4.25 -18.14
CA PRO A 92 15.96 2.95 -18.72
C PRO A 92 17.03 2.97 -19.83
N GLU A 93 17.08 4.07 -20.60
CA GLU A 93 18.02 4.27 -21.69
C GLU A 93 19.49 4.26 -21.25
N GLN A 94 19.78 4.63 -19.99
CA GLN A 94 21.14 4.59 -19.43
C GLN A 94 21.63 3.15 -19.18
N PHE A 95 20.72 2.17 -19.18
CA PHE A 95 21.06 0.78 -18.90
C PHE A 95 21.19 -0.08 -20.15
N ASN A 96 20.80 0.40 -21.34
CA ASN A 96 20.83 -0.39 -22.59
C ASN A 96 22.22 -0.97 -22.86
N GLY A 97 23.27 -0.13 -22.85
CA GLY A 97 24.64 -0.58 -23.14
C GLY A 97 25.20 -1.56 -22.10
N ILE A 98 24.75 -1.46 -20.84
CA ILE A 98 25.16 -2.38 -19.78
C ILE A 98 24.41 -3.71 -19.94
N ALA A 99 23.09 -3.65 -20.15
CA ALA A 99 22.22 -4.80 -20.35
C ALA A 99 22.65 -5.65 -21.56
N GLU A 100 23.06 -5.00 -22.66
CA GLU A 100 23.56 -5.66 -23.87
C GLU A 100 24.82 -6.51 -23.61
N LYS A 101 25.75 -6.08 -22.74
CA LYS A 101 26.93 -6.88 -22.34
C LYS A 101 26.55 -8.24 -21.77
N TYR A 102 25.38 -8.32 -21.14
CA TYR A 102 24.80 -9.51 -20.54
C TYR A 102 23.70 -10.15 -21.42
N GLY A 103 23.60 -9.77 -22.69
CA GLY A 103 22.65 -10.36 -23.64
C GLY A 103 21.18 -10.03 -23.36
N TYR A 104 20.90 -8.90 -22.72
CA TYR A 104 19.57 -8.30 -22.64
C TYR A 104 19.50 -7.17 -23.65
N THR A 105 18.93 -7.44 -24.83
CA THR A 105 18.94 -6.51 -25.98
C THR A 105 17.69 -5.62 -26.05
N ASP A 106 16.62 -5.99 -25.36
CA ASP A 106 15.42 -5.17 -25.17
C ASP A 106 15.09 -5.08 -23.67
N ILE A 107 15.12 -3.87 -23.14
CA ILE A 107 14.80 -3.59 -21.74
C ILE A 107 13.35 -3.94 -21.36
N ASN A 108 12.45 -4.05 -22.33
CA ASN A 108 11.05 -4.43 -22.11
C ASN A 108 10.86 -5.95 -22.12
N GLU A 109 11.83 -6.72 -22.63
CA GLU A 109 11.72 -8.18 -22.72
C GLU A 109 11.59 -8.80 -21.31
N PRO A 110 10.61 -9.68 -21.07
CA PRO A 110 10.44 -10.31 -19.77
C PRO A 110 11.71 -11.05 -19.29
N ILE A 111 12.16 -10.72 -18.08
CA ILE A 111 13.23 -11.46 -17.40
C ILE A 111 12.57 -12.64 -16.68
N CYS A 112 12.47 -13.79 -17.35
CA CYS A 112 11.85 -15.00 -16.80
C CYS A 112 12.78 -15.78 -15.85
N ASP A 113 14.09 -15.73 -16.09
CA ASP A 113 15.09 -16.40 -15.25
C ASP A 113 15.99 -15.37 -14.53
N TRP A 114 15.40 -14.70 -13.54
CA TRP A 114 16.14 -13.81 -12.65
C TRP A 114 17.13 -14.56 -11.75
N LYS A 115 17.08 -15.91 -11.68
CA LYS A 115 18.06 -16.70 -10.90
C LYS A 115 19.35 -16.97 -11.67
N SER A 116 19.36 -16.74 -12.98
CA SER A 116 20.54 -16.92 -13.84
C SER A 116 21.76 -16.16 -13.33
N SER A 117 22.95 -16.72 -13.56
CA SER A 117 24.22 -16.04 -13.25
C SER A 117 24.33 -14.72 -13.99
N ARG A 118 23.92 -14.71 -15.26
CA ARG A 118 23.88 -13.53 -16.13
C ARG A 118 23.12 -12.35 -15.54
N PHE A 119 21.93 -12.59 -15.00
CA PHE A 119 21.15 -11.51 -14.34
C PHE A 119 21.87 -11.02 -13.07
N LYS A 120 22.39 -11.94 -12.25
CA LYS A 120 23.13 -11.57 -11.02
C LYS A 120 24.38 -10.76 -11.33
N GLU A 121 25.15 -11.18 -12.33
CA GLU A 121 26.35 -10.49 -12.78
C GLU A 121 26.01 -9.12 -13.35
N MET A 122 24.91 -8.97 -14.11
CA MET A 122 24.44 -7.67 -14.60
C MET A 122 24.09 -6.73 -13.44
N ILE A 123 23.35 -7.21 -12.43
CA ILE A 123 23.03 -6.38 -11.26
C ILE A 123 24.32 -6.04 -10.50
N GLN A 124 25.30 -6.94 -10.40
CA GLN A 124 26.57 -6.69 -9.70
C GLN A 124 27.59 -5.88 -10.52
N ASP A 125 27.30 -5.58 -11.78
CA ASP A 125 28.21 -4.83 -12.66
C ASP A 125 28.51 -3.43 -12.10
N THR A 126 29.76 -3.00 -12.22
CA THR A 126 30.22 -1.74 -11.63
C THR A 126 29.58 -0.53 -12.31
N ASP A 127 29.40 -0.57 -13.64
CA ASP A 127 28.75 0.51 -14.38
C ASP A 127 27.25 0.56 -14.04
N PHE A 128 26.62 -0.61 -13.86
CA PHE A 128 25.23 -0.70 -13.39
C PHE A 128 25.06 -0.01 -12.04
N GLN A 129 25.86 -0.40 -11.05
CA GLN A 129 25.78 0.13 -9.69
C GLN A 129 26.12 1.62 -9.64
N HIS A 130 27.13 2.07 -10.38
CA HIS A 130 27.48 3.48 -10.47
C HIS A 130 26.34 4.30 -11.08
N THR A 131 25.72 3.80 -12.16
CA THR A 131 24.58 4.46 -12.82
C THR A 131 23.38 4.57 -11.88
N VAL A 132 23.06 3.50 -11.13
CA VAL A 132 22.02 3.55 -10.09
C VAL A 132 22.32 4.65 -9.08
N GLN A 133 23.50 4.61 -8.46
CA GLN A 133 23.88 5.58 -7.42
C GLN A 133 23.83 7.03 -7.92
N GLN A 134 24.30 7.27 -9.15
CA GLN A 134 24.27 8.60 -9.75
C GLN A 134 22.84 9.16 -9.83
N HIS A 135 21.85 8.32 -10.14
CA HIS A 135 20.47 8.75 -10.29
C HIS A 135 19.67 8.77 -8.97
N THR A 136 20.17 8.14 -7.90
CA THR A 136 19.41 7.95 -6.65
C THR A 136 19.91 8.80 -5.48
N ARG A 137 21.16 9.28 -5.51
CA ARG A 137 21.75 10.10 -4.43
C ARG A 137 20.94 11.34 -4.09
N GLU A 138 20.53 12.11 -5.09
CA GLU A 138 19.74 13.33 -4.85
C GLU A 138 18.37 13.03 -4.22
N HIS A 139 17.73 11.94 -4.63
CA HIS A 139 16.47 11.50 -4.00
C HIS A 139 16.66 11.15 -2.53
N HIS A 140 17.77 10.51 -2.18
CA HIS A 140 18.12 10.18 -0.79
C HIS A 140 18.35 11.44 0.05
N ASP A 141 19.17 12.38 -0.45
CA ASP A 141 19.47 13.64 0.25
C ASP A 141 18.21 14.49 0.47
N LEU A 142 17.34 14.60 -0.54
CA LEU A 142 16.11 15.38 -0.44
C LEU A 142 15.09 14.70 0.48
N LEU A 143 14.95 13.38 0.41
CA LEU A 143 14.08 12.65 1.33
C LEU A 143 14.58 12.75 2.78
N TYR A 144 15.89 12.64 3.01
CA TYR A 144 16.47 12.83 4.35
C TYR A 144 16.06 14.18 4.91
N ARG A 145 16.30 15.27 4.16
CA ARG A 145 15.95 16.62 4.58
C ARG A 145 14.45 16.81 4.79
N TYR A 146 13.61 16.18 3.95
CA TYR A 146 12.17 16.17 4.15
C TYR A 146 11.78 15.46 5.44
N LEU A 147 12.34 14.28 5.75
CA LEU A 147 12.01 13.56 6.98
C LEU A 147 12.54 14.28 8.24
N ASP A 148 13.74 14.84 8.15
CA ASP A 148 14.37 15.63 9.22
C ASP A 148 13.54 16.88 9.57
N GLN A 149 13.05 17.62 8.55
CA GLN A 149 12.21 18.80 8.80
C GLN A 149 10.88 18.46 9.51
N HIS A 150 10.40 17.22 9.40
CA HIS A 150 9.22 16.73 10.10
C HIS A 150 9.54 16.11 11.46
N GLY A 151 10.82 15.98 11.82
CA GLY A 151 11.28 15.44 13.11
C GLY A 151 11.30 13.91 13.18
N PHE A 152 11.46 13.24 12.03
CA PHE A 152 11.48 11.78 11.95
C PHE A 152 12.69 11.17 12.68
N PHE A 153 13.86 11.80 12.53
CA PHE A 153 15.10 11.34 13.14
C PHE A 153 15.28 11.89 14.56
N GLY A 154 16.15 11.23 15.34
CA GLY A 154 16.50 11.63 16.70
C GLY A 154 15.46 11.28 17.77
N GLN A 155 14.37 10.60 17.38
CA GLN A 155 13.39 10.03 18.29
C GLN A 155 13.80 8.60 18.69
N GLU A 156 13.39 8.15 19.88
CA GLU A 156 13.59 6.74 20.27
C GLU A 156 12.65 5.81 19.47
N LYS A 157 11.36 6.17 19.42
CA LYS A 157 10.29 5.37 18.81
C LYS A 157 9.31 6.26 18.06
N VAL A 158 9.00 5.85 16.83
CA VAL A 158 7.98 6.49 15.99
C VAL A 158 7.03 5.45 15.44
N ALA A 159 5.80 5.86 15.11
CA ALA A 159 4.88 5.03 14.33
C ALA A 159 4.72 5.59 12.92
N VAL A 160 4.61 4.69 11.94
CA VAL A 160 4.06 4.99 10.62
C VAL A 160 2.71 4.28 10.47
N VAL A 161 1.71 4.98 9.97
CA VAL A 161 0.34 4.48 9.81
C VAL A 161 -0.04 4.55 8.33
N ASP A 162 -0.49 3.42 7.80
CA ASP A 162 -0.90 3.25 6.40
C ASP A 162 -1.87 2.05 6.27
N ILE A 163 -2.51 1.86 5.11
CA ILE A 163 -3.22 0.61 4.81
C ILE A 163 -2.21 -0.53 4.62
N GLY A 164 -1.18 -0.28 3.81
CA GLY A 164 0.09 -1.00 3.75
C GLY A 164 0.11 -2.52 3.88
N TRP A 165 -0.43 -3.27 2.91
CA TRP A 165 -0.46 -4.75 2.92
C TRP A 165 0.90 -5.44 2.99
N ASN A 166 1.92 -4.79 2.43
CA ASN A 166 3.28 -5.34 2.24
C ASN A 166 4.38 -4.46 2.85
N GLY A 167 4.06 -3.52 3.76
CA GLY A 167 5.05 -2.72 4.49
C GLY A 167 6.21 -2.10 3.69
N SER A 168 6.06 -1.89 2.37
CA SER A 168 7.20 -1.65 1.48
C SER A 168 7.83 -0.29 1.73
N ILE A 169 7.03 0.71 2.10
CA ILE A 169 7.54 2.04 2.44
C ILE A 169 8.47 1.96 3.66
N GLN A 170 8.08 1.22 4.70
CA GLN A 170 8.93 1.01 5.87
C GLN A 170 10.21 0.25 5.52
N LYS A 171 10.14 -0.74 4.61
CA LYS A 171 11.34 -1.39 4.10
C LYS A 171 12.27 -0.40 3.40
N PHE A 172 11.73 0.45 2.54
CA PHE A 172 12.53 1.45 1.85
C PHE A 172 13.09 2.54 2.78
N LEU A 173 12.38 2.90 3.87
CA LEU A 173 12.90 3.77 4.93
C LEU A 173 14.13 3.16 5.60
N GLU A 174 14.04 1.89 5.96
CA GLU A 174 15.15 1.12 6.55
C GLU A 174 16.33 1.01 5.57
N ASP A 175 16.08 0.67 4.31
CA ASP A 175 17.15 0.53 3.31
C ASP A 175 17.84 1.89 3.01
N ALA A 176 17.10 2.99 3.08
CA ALA A 176 17.64 4.33 2.87
C ALA A 176 18.42 4.86 4.08
N PHE A 177 17.92 4.65 5.30
CA PHE A 177 18.37 5.40 6.48
C PHE A 177 18.63 4.52 7.72
N GLY A 178 18.37 3.22 7.67
CA GLY A 178 18.50 2.32 8.82
C GLY A 178 19.91 2.22 9.39
N ASP A 179 20.94 2.58 8.62
CA ASP A 179 22.33 2.63 9.09
C ASP A 179 22.70 3.92 9.86
N LEU A 180 21.80 4.91 9.91
CA LEU A 180 22.04 6.15 10.64
C LEU A 180 21.86 5.94 12.15
N GLU A 181 22.77 6.50 12.95
CA GLU A 181 22.72 6.40 14.42
C GLU A 181 21.46 7.06 15.02
N ASN A 182 20.93 8.08 14.36
CA ASN A 182 19.72 8.79 14.77
C ASN A 182 18.43 8.26 14.11
N TYR A 183 18.48 7.08 13.46
CA TYR A 183 17.28 6.41 12.95
C TYR A 183 16.46 5.83 14.11
N PRO A 184 15.16 6.18 14.23
CA PRO A 184 14.33 5.70 15.34
C PRO A 184 13.97 4.22 15.17
N HIS A 185 13.49 3.58 16.25
CA HIS A 185 12.73 2.34 16.07
C HIS A 185 11.36 2.67 15.46
N VAL A 186 11.05 2.09 14.30
CA VAL A 186 9.84 2.37 13.53
C VAL A 186 8.79 1.27 13.74
N PHE A 187 7.63 1.65 14.26
CA PHE A 187 6.45 0.81 14.34
C PHE A 187 5.56 1.05 13.11
N GLY A 188 5.48 0.08 12.20
CA GLY A 188 4.47 0.05 11.14
C GLY A 188 3.14 -0.43 11.68
N LEU A 189 2.18 0.47 11.82
CA LEU A 189 0.82 0.18 12.27
C LEU A 189 -0.11 0.18 11.05
N TYR A 190 -0.28 -0.98 10.43
CA TYR A 190 -1.01 -1.13 9.17
C TYR A 190 -2.43 -1.64 9.37
N LEU A 191 -3.35 -1.27 8.48
CA LEU A 191 -4.70 -1.84 8.48
C LEU A 191 -4.63 -3.37 8.37
N GLY A 192 -3.87 -3.86 7.39
CA GLY A 192 -3.62 -5.27 7.19
C GLY A 192 -2.18 -5.52 6.76
N PHE A 193 -1.63 -6.67 7.12
CA PHE A 193 -0.29 -7.09 6.72
C PHE A 193 -0.31 -8.54 6.27
N ILE A 194 -0.05 -8.78 4.98
CA ILE A 194 -0.20 -10.11 4.35
C ILE A 194 1.14 -10.86 4.29
N GLY A 195 2.26 -10.13 4.43
CA GLY A 195 3.59 -10.74 4.46
C GLY A 195 4.05 -11.23 3.08
N GLY A 196 4.47 -10.31 2.21
CA GLY A 196 5.19 -10.63 0.98
C GLY A 196 6.61 -11.22 1.19
N ILE A 197 7.15 -11.85 0.13
CA ILE A 197 8.51 -12.44 0.05
C ILE A 197 9.62 -11.45 0.48
N GLN A 198 9.35 -10.15 0.40
CA GLN A 198 10.26 -9.05 0.71
C GLN A 198 10.53 -8.86 2.22
N HIS A 199 9.77 -9.49 3.12
CA HIS A 199 9.88 -9.29 4.57
C HIS A 199 10.80 -10.27 5.31
N ARG A 200 11.56 -11.11 4.62
CA ARG A 200 12.45 -12.07 5.30
C ARG A 200 13.66 -11.41 5.98
N ARG A 201 13.85 -10.09 5.86
CA ARG A 201 15.02 -9.35 6.38
C ARG A 201 14.69 -7.90 6.72
N HIS A 202 13.86 -7.70 7.74
CA HIS A 202 13.91 -6.46 8.51
C HIS A 202 14.90 -6.65 9.66
N ASP A 203 15.55 -5.58 10.06
CA ASP A 203 16.25 -5.48 11.33
C ASP A 203 15.20 -5.32 12.44
N ASP A 204 14.87 -6.42 13.12
CA ASP A 204 13.87 -6.44 14.20
C ASP A 204 14.24 -5.51 15.36
N ASP A 205 15.52 -5.11 15.49
CA ASP A 205 15.96 -4.13 16.49
C ASP A 205 15.53 -2.70 16.12
N LYS A 206 15.24 -2.44 14.83
CA LYS A 206 14.87 -1.11 14.31
C LYS A 206 13.45 -1.03 13.77
N ASN A 207 12.82 -2.15 13.45
CA ASN A 207 11.52 -2.19 12.81
C ASN A 207 10.59 -3.20 13.47
N THR A 208 9.40 -2.73 13.84
CA THR A 208 8.27 -3.58 14.20
C THR A 208 7.17 -3.37 13.18
N ILE A 209 6.53 -4.44 12.73
CA ILE A 209 5.36 -4.40 11.85
C ILE A 209 4.17 -5.04 12.58
N VAL A 210 3.02 -4.37 12.56
CA VAL A 210 1.76 -4.83 13.16
C VAL A 210 0.63 -4.65 12.15
N GLY A 211 0.01 -5.76 11.73
CA GLY A 211 -1.28 -5.72 11.06
C GLY A 211 -2.41 -5.64 12.08
N ILE A 212 -3.18 -4.54 12.09
CA ILE A 212 -4.19 -4.27 13.12
C ILE A 212 -5.43 -5.16 12.94
N LEU A 213 -6.05 -5.12 11.76
CA LEU A 213 -7.26 -5.91 11.46
C LEU A 213 -6.94 -7.26 10.83
N CYS A 214 -5.80 -7.35 10.13
CA CYS A 214 -5.35 -8.57 9.46
C CYS A 214 -3.82 -8.70 9.56
N ASP A 215 -3.34 -9.85 10.02
CA ASP A 215 -1.90 -10.18 10.02
C ASP A 215 -1.67 -11.63 9.56
N GLU A 216 -1.40 -11.82 8.26
CA GLU A 216 -1.28 -13.14 7.62
C GLU A 216 0.12 -13.76 7.73
N ARG A 217 1.01 -13.24 8.59
CA ARG A 217 2.26 -13.95 8.93
C ARG A 217 2.01 -15.33 9.56
N GLY A 218 0.81 -15.55 10.11
CA GLY A 218 0.29 -16.84 10.55
C GLY A 218 -0.66 -17.50 9.53
N LYS A 219 -0.86 -18.82 9.63
CA LYS A 219 -1.75 -19.60 8.74
C LYS A 219 -3.12 -18.90 8.52
N PRO A 220 -3.72 -18.99 7.31
CA PRO A 220 -4.95 -18.28 6.98
C PRO A 220 -6.11 -18.68 7.90
N ARG A 221 -6.67 -17.69 8.60
CA ARG A 221 -7.85 -17.73 9.48
C ARG A 221 -8.58 -16.37 9.33
N PRO A 222 -9.79 -16.15 9.85
CA PRO A 222 -10.87 -15.36 9.22
C PRO A 222 -10.56 -13.88 8.88
N GLU A 223 -9.41 -13.35 9.29
CA GLU A 223 -8.88 -12.03 8.95
C GLU A 223 -8.53 -11.88 7.46
N ASP A 224 -8.39 -13.00 6.73
CA ASP A 224 -8.22 -13.05 5.27
C ASP A 224 -9.33 -12.33 4.48
N VAL A 225 -10.43 -11.97 5.14
CA VAL A 225 -11.51 -11.20 4.53
C VAL A 225 -11.05 -9.84 4.02
N PHE A 226 -10.12 -9.19 4.72
CA PHE A 226 -9.63 -7.86 4.36
C PHE A 226 -8.73 -7.88 3.11
N SER A 227 -8.01 -8.98 2.86
CA SER A 227 -7.18 -9.17 1.67
C SER A 227 -7.98 -9.62 0.43
N ARG A 228 -9.27 -9.93 0.58
CA ARG A 228 -10.14 -10.39 -0.52
C ARG A 228 -10.74 -9.26 -1.35
N PHE A 229 -10.56 -8.02 -0.91
CA PHE A 229 -10.92 -6.82 -1.65
C PHE A 229 -10.11 -5.65 -1.08
N GLU A 230 -8.80 -5.63 -1.33
CA GLU A 230 -7.89 -4.62 -0.79
C GLU A 230 -8.24 -3.20 -1.29
N GLU A 231 -8.70 -3.11 -2.53
CA GLU A 231 -8.90 -1.86 -3.25
C GLU A 231 -10.03 -1.01 -2.67
N ILE A 232 -11.02 -1.61 -1.98
CA ILE A 232 -12.05 -0.81 -1.28
C ILE A 232 -11.44 0.02 -0.16
N PHE A 233 -10.42 -0.51 0.51
CA PHE A 233 -9.75 0.17 1.59
C PHE A 233 -8.80 1.22 1.00
N GLU A 234 -7.99 0.86 0.02
CA GLU A 234 -7.05 1.78 -0.64
C GLU A 234 -7.78 2.96 -1.30
N GLU A 235 -8.76 2.71 -2.17
CA GLU A 235 -9.51 3.79 -2.82
C GLU A 235 -10.41 4.53 -1.84
N GLY A 236 -11.05 3.83 -0.90
CA GLY A 236 -11.91 4.45 0.09
C GLY A 236 -11.18 5.44 0.99
N ALA A 237 -9.92 5.15 1.33
CA ALA A 237 -9.07 6.03 2.15
C ALA A 237 -8.23 7.02 1.33
N ARG A 238 -8.22 6.92 -0.01
CA ARG A 238 -7.34 7.71 -0.87
C ARG A 238 -7.52 9.22 -0.69
N ALA A 239 -6.42 9.92 -0.41
CA ALA A 239 -6.39 11.37 -0.44
C ALA A 239 -6.69 11.94 -1.84
N LEU A 240 -7.31 13.12 -1.86
CA LEU A 240 -7.70 13.79 -3.11
C LEU A 240 -6.52 14.42 -3.86
N HIS A 241 -5.41 14.70 -3.17
CA HIS A 241 -4.19 15.17 -3.80
C HIS A 241 -3.51 14.06 -4.63
N PRO A 242 -2.66 14.40 -5.62
CA PRO A 242 -1.96 13.41 -6.41
C PRO A 242 -0.88 12.68 -5.60
N THR A 243 -0.42 11.54 -6.11
CA THR A 243 0.70 10.77 -5.54
C THR A 243 1.98 11.59 -5.53
N THR A 244 2.71 11.57 -4.41
CA THR A 244 4.06 12.15 -4.34
C THR A 244 5.03 11.31 -5.15
N ILE A 245 5.81 11.95 -6.02
CA ILE A 245 6.79 11.29 -6.89
C ILE A 245 8.23 11.60 -6.53
N GLY A 246 8.46 12.56 -5.64
CA GLY A 246 9.78 13.00 -5.20
C GLY A 246 9.68 14.26 -4.36
N TYR A 247 10.80 14.97 -4.25
CA TYR A 247 10.94 16.15 -3.41
C TYR A 247 11.78 17.20 -4.13
N GLN A 248 11.64 18.46 -3.73
CA GLN A 248 12.45 19.56 -4.24
C GLN A 248 12.64 20.63 -3.17
N LYS A 249 13.70 21.43 -3.29
CA LYS A 249 13.88 22.63 -2.45
C LYS A 249 12.88 23.71 -2.88
N ALA A 250 12.20 24.34 -1.92
CA ALA A 250 11.31 25.46 -2.18
C ALA A 250 12.10 26.64 -2.80
N MET A 251 11.49 27.38 -3.72
CA MET A 251 12.16 28.51 -4.40
C MET A 251 12.56 29.64 -3.43
N ASN A 252 11.79 29.84 -2.36
CA ASN A 252 11.94 30.98 -1.44
C ASN A 252 12.28 30.57 0.00
N SER A 253 12.64 29.32 0.26
CA SER A 253 13.03 28.87 1.60
C SER A 253 13.94 27.64 1.57
N ASP A 254 14.57 27.31 2.70
CA ASP A 254 15.35 26.09 2.84
C ASP A 254 14.50 24.82 3.06
N LYS A 255 13.16 24.95 3.02
CA LYS A 255 12.23 23.83 3.18
C LYS A 255 12.24 22.92 1.96
N ILE A 256 12.00 21.63 2.21
CA ILE A 256 11.77 20.63 1.17
C ILE A 256 10.27 20.44 0.99
N GLU A 257 9.81 20.52 -0.26
CA GLU A 257 8.40 20.36 -0.64
C GLU A 257 8.22 19.06 -1.45
N PRO A 258 7.09 18.36 -1.28
CA PRO A 258 6.77 17.19 -2.09
C PRO A 258 6.50 17.62 -3.54
N VAL A 259 6.98 16.81 -4.47
CA VAL A 259 6.66 16.93 -5.90
C VAL A 259 5.55 15.94 -6.22
N PHE A 260 4.47 16.41 -6.82
CA PHE A 260 3.30 15.60 -7.14
C PHE A 260 3.27 15.15 -8.60
N LYS A 261 2.63 14.00 -8.84
CA LYS A 261 2.28 13.52 -10.18
C LYS A 261 1.38 14.55 -10.87
N ALA A 262 1.64 14.85 -12.14
CA ALA A 262 0.87 15.83 -12.91
C ALA A 262 -0.58 15.38 -13.16
N ASP A 263 -1.51 16.34 -13.13
CA ASP A 263 -2.94 16.08 -13.39
C ASP A 263 -3.24 15.59 -14.82
N SER A 264 -2.33 15.86 -15.77
CA SER A 264 -2.43 15.38 -17.14
C SER A 264 -2.08 13.89 -17.31
N SER A 265 -1.61 13.21 -16.26
CA SER A 265 -1.31 11.79 -16.33
C SER A 265 -2.59 10.95 -16.40
N GLN A 266 -2.56 9.86 -17.17
CA GLN A 266 -3.75 9.06 -17.46
C GLN A 266 -4.42 8.51 -16.20
N ASP A 267 -3.64 8.00 -15.25
CA ASP A 267 -4.14 7.49 -13.96
C ASP A 267 -4.83 8.59 -13.16
N ARG A 268 -4.22 9.78 -13.13
CA ARG A 268 -4.73 10.91 -12.36
C ARG A 268 -6.05 11.41 -12.92
N ALA A 269 -6.22 11.39 -14.25
CA ALA A 269 -7.51 11.69 -14.87
C ALA A 269 -8.63 10.69 -14.50
N VAL A 270 -8.30 9.45 -14.14
CA VAL A 270 -9.27 8.48 -13.61
C VAL A 270 -9.61 8.82 -12.16
N GLU A 271 -8.60 9.06 -11.33
CA GLU A 271 -8.79 9.44 -9.92
C GLU A 271 -9.69 10.67 -9.77
N LEU A 272 -9.43 11.71 -10.57
CA LEU A 272 -10.20 12.95 -10.56
C LEU A 272 -11.69 12.72 -10.84
N ARG A 273 -12.02 11.75 -11.72
CA ARG A 273 -13.42 11.37 -12.00
C ARG A 273 -14.07 10.63 -10.83
N ALA A 274 -13.29 9.91 -10.02
CA ALA A 274 -13.77 9.19 -8.85
C ALA A 274 -13.88 10.07 -7.59
N ASN A 275 -13.21 11.22 -7.54
CA ASN A 275 -13.11 12.06 -6.33
C ASN A 275 -14.45 12.40 -5.67
N ALA A 276 -15.50 12.70 -6.44
CA ALA A 276 -16.81 12.99 -5.86
C ALA A 276 -17.40 11.79 -5.10
N HIS A 277 -17.19 10.57 -5.60
CA HIS A 277 -17.62 9.34 -4.93
C HIS A 277 -16.74 9.05 -3.70
N ILE A 278 -15.43 9.29 -3.79
CA ILE A 278 -14.51 9.13 -2.64
C ILE A 278 -14.88 10.08 -1.50
N VAL A 279 -15.22 11.34 -1.80
CA VAL A 279 -15.68 12.30 -0.78
C VAL A 279 -16.92 11.79 -0.07
N GLN A 280 -17.94 11.37 -0.82
CA GLN A 280 -19.17 10.81 -0.22
C GLN A 280 -18.89 9.56 0.62
N PHE A 281 -17.98 8.71 0.17
CA PHE A 281 -17.58 7.51 0.90
C PHE A 281 -16.88 7.87 2.23
N GLN A 282 -15.97 8.85 2.20
CA GLN A 282 -15.25 9.32 3.39
C GLN A 282 -16.16 10.05 4.38
N GLU A 283 -17.13 10.83 3.90
CA GLU A 283 -18.15 11.45 4.74
C GLU A 283 -18.93 10.39 5.54
N GLY A 284 -19.39 9.33 4.88
CA GLY A 284 -20.06 8.22 5.56
C GLY A 284 -19.18 7.50 6.60
N ILE A 285 -17.88 7.38 6.35
CA ILE A 285 -16.92 6.82 7.31
C ILE A 285 -16.78 7.73 8.55
N ILE A 286 -16.66 9.04 8.35
CA ILE A 286 -16.51 10.03 9.42
C ILE A 286 -17.79 10.12 10.26
N ASP A 287 -18.96 10.09 9.62
CA ASP A 287 -20.26 10.07 10.29
C ASP A 287 -20.39 8.83 11.17
N PHE A 288 -20.07 7.64 10.63
CA PHE A 288 -20.06 6.40 11.41
C PHE A 288 -19.06 6.47 12.57
N ALA A 289 -17.85 6.97 12.34
CA ALA A 289 -16.81 7.07 13.37
C ALA A 289 -17.25 7.94 14.56
N SER A 290 -17.99 9.02 14.30
CA SER A 290 -18.50 9.94 15.31
C SER A 290 -19.54 9.29 16.24
N GLU A 291 -20.40 8.41 15.71
CA GLU A 291 -21.35 7.62 16.49
C GLU A 291 -20.66 6.45 17.19
N PHE A 292 -19.76 5.77 16.48
CA PHE A 292 -19.00 4.64 17.00
C PHE A 292 -18.20 5.05 18.24
N THR A 293 -17.54 6.20 18.22
CA THR A 293 -16.72 6.69 19.34
C THR A 293 -17.54 6.85 20.62
N ARG A 294 -18.76 7.40 20.53
CA ARG A 294 -19.69 7.48 21.67
C ARG A 294 -20.07 6.11 22.21
N ALA A 295 -20.30 5.14 21.33
CA ALA A 295 -20.62 3.78 21.76
C ALA A 295 -19.44 3.14 22.50
N ILE A 296 -18.20 3.40 22.07
CA ILE A 296 -17.01 2.87 22.74
C ILE A 296 -16.79 3.52 24.10
N ASP A 297 -16.91 4.85 24.19
CA ASP A 297 -16.81 5.56 25.47
C ASP A 297 -17.82 5.03 26.51
N LEU A 298 -19.07 4.79 26.09
CA LEU A 298 -20.11 4.24 26.97
C LEU A 298 -19.91 2.78 27.39
N THR A 299 -19.25 1.97 26.55
CA THR A 299 -19.11 0.53 26.78
C THR A 299 -17.76 0.15 27.39
N GLY A 300 -16.73 0.98 27.19
CA GLY A 300 -15.36 0.67 27.57
C GLY A 300 -14.74 -0.49 26.78
N TYR A 301 -15.32 -0.86 25.62
CA TYR A 301 -14.81 -1.97 24.83
C TYR A 301 -13.41 -1.67 24.26
N SER A 302 -12.53 -2.66 24.40
CA SER A 302 -11.23 -2.67 23.75
C SER A 302 -11.34 -3.05 22.28
N PHE A 303 -10.26 -2.84 21.52
CA PHE A 303 -10.17 -3.29 20.14
C PHE A 303 -10.43 -4.80 19.99
N GLU A 304 -9.90 -5.63 20.90
CA GLU A 304 -10.09 -7.08 20.87
C GLU A 304 -11.56 -7.48 21.09
N ASP A 305 -12.32 -6.71 21.88
CA ASP A 305 -13.75 -6.96 22.09
C ASP A 305 -14.56 -6.70 20.81
N ILE A 306 -14.14 -5.73 20.00
CA ILE A 306 -14.88 -5.28 18.81
C ILE A 306 -14.41 -6.01 17.54
N LYS A 307 -13.15 -6.48 17.50
CA LYS A 307 -12.56 -7.12 16.33
C LYS A 307 -13.44 -8.24 15.74
N PRO A 308 -14.07 -9.15 16.53
CA PRO A 308 -14.99 -10.15 15.99
C PRO A 308 -16.22 -9.57 15.29
N PHE A 309 -16.77 -8.46 15.81
CA PHE A 309 -17.86 -7.74 15.17
C PHE A 309 -17.39 -7.11 13.85
N THR A 310 -16.23 -6.44 13.84
CA THR A 310 -15.65 -5.86 12.62
C THR A 310 -15.43 -6.92 11.55
N LEU A 311 -14.90 -8.10 11.91
CA LEU A 311 -14.74 -9.23 10.99
C LEU A 311 -16.08 -9.71 10.41
N THR A 312 -17.13 -9.76 11.24
CA THR A 312 -18.47 -10.16 10.77
C THR A 312 -19.05 -9.16 9.77
N ILE A 313 -18.87 -7.86 10.03
CA ILE A 313 -19.32 -6.80 9.12
C ILE A 313 -18.52 -6.83 7.81
N ALA A 314 -17.19 -7.01 7.90
CA ALA A 314 -16.32 -7.14 6.74
C ALA A 314 -16.70 -8.36 5.89
N GLU A 315 -16.93 -9.52 6.51
CA GLU A 315 -17.37 -10.74 5.82
C GLU A 315 -18.70 -10.50 5.10
N ARG A 316 -19.66 -9.86 5.76
CA ARG A 316 -20.93 -9.52 5.14
C ARG A 316 -20.74 -8.59 3.94
N ALA A 317 -19.98 -7.51 4.08
CA ALA A 317 -19.82 -6.51 3.03
C ALA A 317 -18.99 -7.03 1.84
N ILE A 318 -17.90 -7.76 2.10
CA ILE A 318 -16.97 -8.22 1.06
C ILE A 318 -17.46 -9.51 0.41
N VAL A 319 -17.92 -10.48 1.20
CA VAL A 319 -18.32 -11.80 0.70
C VAL A 319 -19.78 -11.86 0.29
N PHE A 320 -20.66 -11.12 0.95
CA PHE A 320 -22.11 -11.14 0.71
C PHE A 320 -22.72 -9.76 0.45
N PRO A 321 -22.17 -8.98 -0.51
CA PRO A 321 -22.67 -7.63 -0.76
C PRO A 321 -24.12 -7.62 -1.24
N THR A 322 -24.83 -6.56 -0.87
CA THR A 322 -26.15 -6.24 -1.41
C THR A 322 -26.04 -5.76 -2.86
N ALA A 323 -27.17 -5.73 -3.59
CA ALA A 323 -27.17 -5.22 -4.97
C ALA A 323 -26.81 -3.73 -5.03
N GLU A 324 -27.26 -2.95 -4.03
CA GLU A 324 -26.94 -1.52 -3.91
C GLU A 324 -25.45 -1.30 -3.63
N GLU A 325 -24.85 -2.07 -2.71
CA GLU A 325 -23.42 -2.00 -2.42
C GLU A 325 -22.58 -2.30 -3.67
N ILE A 326 -22.97 -3.28 -4.49
CA ILE A 326 -22.29 -3.57 -5.76
C ILE A 326 -22.42 -2.40 -6.72
N GLU A 327 -23.62 -1.85 -6.85
CA GLU A 327 -23.87 -0.73 -7.77
C GLU A 327 -23.01 0.47 -7.41
N LYS A 328 -22.85 0.78 -6.12
CA LYS A 328 -22.05 1.91 -5.64
C LYS A 328 -20.54 1.61 -5.65
N LEU A 329 -20.10 0.45 -5.14
CA LEU A 329 -18.69 0.13 -5.00
C LEU A 329 -18.01 -0.19 -6.34
N MET A 330 -18.73 -0.79 -7.30
CA MET A 330 -18.16 -1.03 -8.64
C MET A 330 -18.03 0.24 -9.48
N GLN A 331 -18.49 1.41 -9.01
CA GLN A 331 -18.23 2.69 -9.67
C GLN A 331 -16.86 3.26 -9.31
N LEU A 332 -16.19 2.70 -8.31
CA LEU A 332 -14.81 3.05 -7.98
C LEU A 332 -13.89 2.59 -9.12
N GLY A 333 -12.87 3.38 -9.41
CA GLY A 333 -11.76 2.99 -10.27
C GLY A 333 -10.50 3.01 -9.41
N HIS A 334 -9.62 2.02 -9.57
CA HIS A 334 -8.38 1.93 -8.83
C HIS A 334 -7.18 2.12 -9.77
N ALA A 335 -6.15 2.84 -9.33
CA ALA A 335 -4.91 2.97 -10.09
C ALA A 335 -3.71 2.48 -9.26
N GLU A 336 -3.07 1.39 -9.68
CA GLU A 336 -1.87 0.90 -8.98
C GLU A 336 -0.68 1.83 -9.29
N ASP A 337 -0.12 2.48 -8.27
CA ASP A 337 1.12 3.26 -8.40
C ASP A 337 2.35 2.39 -8.05
N PHE A 338 2.79 1.59 -9.02
CA PHE A 338 4.04 0.80 -8.96
C PHE A 338 4.99 1.17 -10.11
N GLY A 339 5.01 2.44 -10.51
CA GLY A 339 5.81 2.91 -11.64
C GLY A 339 5.21 2.56 -13.02
N SER A 340 4.31 1.58 -13.12
CA SER A 340 3.42 1.34 -14.28
C SER A 340 1.99 1.82 -13.98
N SER A 341 1.39 2.54 -14.92
CA SER A 341 -0.01 3.02 -14.87
C SER A 341 -1.00 1.88 -15.16
N ASN A 342 -1.43 1.15 -14.14
CA ASN A 342 -2.52 0.16 -14.29
C ASN A 342 -3.82 0.75 -13.77
N ILE A 343 -4.69 1.14 -14.68
CA ILE A 343 -6.04 1.62 -14.36
C ILE A 343 -6.98 0.40 -14.32
N MET A 344 -7.57 0.18 -13.17
CA MET A 344 -8.59 -0.83 -12.91
C MET A 344 -9.96 -0.15 -12.85
N ASP A 345 -10.91 -0.68 -13.61
CA ASP A 345 -12.28 -0.19 -13.62
C ASP A 345 -13.20 -1.36 -13.29
N PHE A 346 -13.70 -1.39 -12.06
CA PHE A 346 -14.52 -2.48 -11.53
C PHE A 346 -15.81 -2.69 -12.33
N ARG A 347 -16.26 -1.70 -13.13
CA ARG A 347 -17.39 -1.85 -14.04
C ARG A 347 -17.16 -2.94 -15.09
N HIS A 348 -15.92 -3.18 -15.50
CA HIS A 348 -15.59 -4.26 -16.43
C HIS A 348 -15.61 -5.65 -15.77
N GLU A 349 -15.51 -5.70 -14.44
CA GLU A 349 -15.64 -6.93 -13.68
C GLU A 349 -17.10 -7.40 -13.57
N LYS A 350 -18.06 -6.47 -13.62
CA LYS A 350 -19.50 -6.77 -13.66
C LYS A 350 -19.81 -7.80 -14.77
N LEU A 351 -20.57 -8.82 -14.42
CA LEU A 351 -20.99 -9.87 -15.35
C LEU A 351 -22.45 -9.66 -15.72
N ASP A 352 -22.68 -9.31 -16.98
CA ASP A 352 -24.02 -9.14 -17.51
C ASP A 352 -24.58 -10.48 -18.01
N GLY A 353 -25.65 -10.93 -17.35
CA GLY A 353 -26.52 -11.99 -17.84
C GLY A 353 -26.06 -13.43 -17.59
N TRP A 354 -27.07 -14.27 -17.38
CA TRP A 354 -26.95 -15.72 -17.14
C TRP A 354 -26.21 -16.50 -18.23
N LEU A 355 -26.11 -15.94 -19.46
CA LEU A 355 -25.41 -16.57 -20.59
C LEU A 355 -23.91 -16.82 -20.32
N THR A 356 -23.32 -16.09 -19.38
CA THR A 356 -21.93 -16.28 -18.97
C THR A 356 -21.70 -17.61 -18.21
N LEU A 357 -22.76 -18.23 -17.67
CA LEU A 357 -22.71 -19.55 -17.03
C LEU A 357 -22.47 -20.68 -18.02
N PHE A 358 -22.89 -20.53 -19.28
CA PHE A 358 -22.65 -21.53 -20.33
C PHE A 358 -21.19 -21.57 -20.80
N ARG A 359 -20.33 -20.70 -20.25
CA ARG A 359 -18.88 -20.69 -20.51
C ARG A 359 -18.11 -20.85 -19.19
N PRO A 360 -18.19 -22.03 -18.54
CA PRO A 360 -17.67 -22.23 -17.19
C PRO A 360 -16.17 -21.92 -17.08
N ARG A 361 -15.37 -22.27 -18.09
CA ARG A 361 -13.92 -21.94 -18.13
C ARG A 361 -13.67 -20.43 -18.13
N ARG A 362 -14.50 -19.65 -18.85
CA ARG A 362 -14.37 -18.19 -18.92
C ARG A 362 -14.81 -17.54 -17.61
N LEU A 363 -15.88 -18.05 -17.00
CA LEU A 363 -16.36 -17.59 -15.69
C LEU A 363 -15.31 -17.84 -14.60
N ILE A 364 -14.75 -19.06 -14.53
CA ILE A 364 -13.71 -19.40 -13.57
C ILE A 364 -12.48 -18.50 -13.77
N LYS A 365 -12.05 -18.29 -15.02
CA LYS A 365 -10.93 -17.40 -15.31
C LYS A 365 -11.22 -15.96 -14.87
N LYS A 366 -12.43 -15.44 -15.14
CA LYS A 366 -12.81 -14.08 -14.72
C LYS A 366 -12.85 -13.95 -13.21
N LEU A 367 -13.47 -14.89 -12.50
CA LEU A 367 -13.49 -14.88 -11.03
C LEU A 367 -12.12 -15.05 -10.40
N ALA A 368 -11.20 -15.77 -11.04
CA ALA A 368 -9.83 -15.95 -10.56
C ALA A 368 -8.92 -14.74 -10.81
N THR A 369 -9.35 -13.81 -11.67
CA THR A 369 -8.58 -12.59 -12.05
C THR A 369 -9.29 -11.30 -11.66
N ALA A 370 -10.48 -11.40 -11.09
CA ALA A 370 -11.24 -10.27 -10.57
C ALA A 370 -10.67 -9.84 -9.23
N ASN A 371 -10.50 -8.55 -9.05
CA ASN A 371 -10.04 -7.96 -7.81
C ASN A 371 -11.09 -8.16 -6.71
N TRP A 372 -12.37 -7.92 -7.05
CA TRP A 372 -13.48 -8.25 -6.15
C TRP A 372 -14.25 -9.48 -6.65
N LYS A 373 -13.69 -10.66 -6.40
CA LYS A 373 -14.26 -11.96 -6.78
C LYS A 373 -15.72 -12.13 -6.35
N TYR A 374 -16.05 -11.77 -5.11
CA TYR A 374 -17.40 -11.95 -4.55
C TYR A 374 -18.41 -10.94 -5.07
N GLY A 375 -18.03 -9.68 -5.28
CA GLY A 375 -18.87 -8.70 -5.96
C GLY A 375 -19.14 -9.10 -7.40
N THR A 376 -18.10 -9.57 -8.11
CA THR A 376 -18.23 -10.11 -9.47
C THR A 376 -19.19 -11.28 -9.53
N ALA A 377 -19.07 -12.24 -8.61
CA ALA A 377 -19.99 -13.37 -8.52
C ALA A 377 -21.43 -12.93 -8.20
N ARG A 378 -21.61 -12.00 -7.27
CA ARG A 378 -22.92 -11.49 -6.88
C ARG A 378 -23.61 -10.70 -8.00
N SER A 379 -22.85 -10.05 -8.89
CA SER A 379 -23.38 -9.35 -10.06
C SER A 379 -24.15 -10.26 -11.03
N LEU A 380 -23.92 -11.58 -11.00
CA LEU A 380 -24.69 -12.57 -11.77
C LEU A 380 -26.12 -12.77 -11.26
N GLY A 381 -26.44 -12.28 -10.06
CA GLY A 381 -27.78 -12.40 -9.47
C GLY A 381 -28.16 -13.81 -9.00
N ILE A 382 -27.21 -14.76 -8.95
CA ILE A 382 -27.47 -16.16 -8.59
C ILE A 382 -27.54 -16.32 -7.07
N PRO A 383 -28.68 -16.75 -6.49
CA PRO A 383 -28.78 -17.00 -5.06
C PRO A 383 -27.80 -18.11 -4.62
N GLY A 384 -27.10 -17.90 -3.50
CA GLY A 384 -26.20 -18.89 -2.91
C GLY A 384 -24.83 -19.08 -3.59
N LEU A 385 -24.57 -18.45 -4.75
CA LEU A 385 -23.27 -18.59 -5.44
C LEU A 385 -22.10 -18.17 -4.55
N ASN A 386 -22.22 -17.03 -3.87
CA ASN A 386 -21.16 -16.54 -2.97
C ASN A 386 -20.92 -17.49 -1.79
N MET A 387 -21.95 -18.20 -1.29
CA MET A 387 -21.77 -19.21 -0.24
C MET A 387 -20.93 -20.38 -0.74
N ILE A 388 -21.20 -20.86 -1.97
CA ILE A 388 -20.42 -21.95 -2.59
C ILE A 388 -18.97 -21.52 -2.77
N ILE A 389 -18.75 -20.31 -3.29
CA ILE A 389 -17.40 -19.76 -3.51
C ILE A 389 -16.66 -19.61 -2.18
N ARG A 390 -17.30 -19.05 -1.14
CA ARG A 390 -16.66 -18.87 0.17
C ARG A 390 -16.34 -20.21 0.82
N PHE A 391 -17.26 -21.19 0.75
CA PHE A 391 -17.01 -22.54 1.27
C PHE A 391 -15.80 -23.19 0.59
N TYR A 392 -15.68 -23.06 -0.73
CA TYR A 392 -14.53 -23.57 -1.48
C TYR A 392 -13.21 -22.87 -1.07
N ASP A 393 -13.23 -21.55 -0.87
CA ASP A 393 -12.05 -20.80 -0.44
C ASP A 393 -11.61 -21.17 0.98
N LEU A 394 -12.57 -21.39 1.90
CA LEU A 394 -12.29 -21.90 3.25
C LEU A 394 -11.73 -23.32 3.25
N MET A 395 -12.15 -24.16 2.30
CA MET A 395 -11.63 -25.52 2.13
C MET A 395 -10.22 -25.56 1.53
N LYS A 396 -9.88 -24.61 0.65
CA LYS A 396 -8.53 -24.47 0.07
C LYS A 396 -7.49 -23.96 1.06
N SER A 397 -7.93 -23.25 2.09
CA SER A 397 -7.07 -22.62 3.09
C SER A 397 -6.75 -23.55 4.28
N LYS A 398 -7.30 -24.78 4.28
CA LYS A 398 -6.96 -25.88 5.20
C LYS A 398 -5.85 -26.73 4.61
#